data_AF-A0A2N3K2M3-F1
#
_entry.id   AF-A0A2N3K2M3-F1
#
_cell.length_a   1.000
_cell.length_b   1.000
_cell.length_c   1.000
_cell.angle_alpha   90.00
_cell.angle_beta   90.00
_cell.angle_gamma   90.00
#
_symmetry.space_group_name_H-M   'P 1'
#
loop_
_entity.id
_entity.type
_entity.pdbx_description
1 polymer ?
#
loop_
_entity_poly.entity_id
_entity_poly.type
_entity_poly.pdbx_seq_one_letter_code
_entity_poly.pdbx_strand_id
1 'polypeptide(L)'
;MRRQLWGPALVLALITSAASLTSAGAAEEREPRPLRELYDNRAVSEDGRPGAADFDGQGRSLPAAALRAAGWRIGARPAVEGTRLDWPNSRPGRPDNVRAHGQRVAVEGRGDALTFLVAGTGGEATGIGTVHYRDGGHSRYELTAPDWRTGPLATKAVALPYLNSREGRVADRPRLYVVTVPLDAGRVVESVRLPHVRGLGRSLHVFDLRVRPAAEGWTGSWSASTAGLPEVGPWRDQTLRLVVHPTKSGPTARVRLSNTFAGTPVRIGSATVAVRAEGAVPRSAPVPLTFDGEGSTVLPAGAEAVSDPVGLAVEEGADLLVSLHLPDAVPSVPLHDKAVQKSYLSTPGDHAADADGAAYTGAVGTWPLLTGVDVSGGPGSVVVLGDSITEGVGTTEGANKRWTDALARRLRDQDRVPRYGVLNQGISANRVLSDRYPGDGVSSDTGGVSALHRLDRDLLSQTSVRTVVLFEGINDVRWGAGADEVVNGLRQLAERARARGVRAVVTTLAPCEGESRCTPAVDAERTEINRALRADRDSFDAVLDFDRVLRDPDRPARMLPAYDSGDHLHPGEAGLQALADAVDLTVLDGRRGRAR
;
A
#
# COMPACT_ATOMS: atom_id res chain seq x y z
N MET A 1 67.17 57.92 38.64
CA MET A 1 66.05 57.90 37.67
C MET A 1 65.84 56.47 37.15
N ARG A 2 64.73 56.20 36.46
CA ARG A 2 64.18 54.85 36.19
C ARG A 2 64.59 54.29 34.80
N ARG A 3 64.68 52.95 34.69
CA ARG A 3 64.45 52.09 33.48
C ARG A 3 65.49 52.17 32.35
N GLN A 4 65.68 51.19 31.44
CA GLN A 4 65.32 49.74 31.27
C GLN A 4 66.34 49.15 30.23
N LEU A 5 66.44 47.87 29.81
CA LEU A 5 65.63 46.64 29.94
C LEU A 5 66.57 45.39 29.99
N TRP A 6 66.09 44.18 29.65
CA TRP A 6 66.78 42.87 29.66
C TRP A 6 66.42 42.00 28.43
N GLY A 7 67.24 40.98 28.19
CA GLY A 7 66.96 39.75 27.42
C GLY A 7 68.25 38.88 27.32
N PRO A 8 68.23 37.61 26.84
CA PRO A 8 67.11 36.72 26.54
C PRO A 8 67.22 35.33 27.26
N ALA A 9 66.49 34.33 26.76
CA ALA A 9 66.14 33.04 27.38
C ALA A 9 67.25 31.97 27.54
N LEU A 10 66.97 30.96 28.40
CA LEU A 10 67.56 29.61 28.35
C LEU A 10 66.47 28.54 28.58
N VAL A 11 66.64 27.36 27.99
CA VAL A 11 65.69 26.21 28.03
C VAL A 11 66.11 25.20 29.11
N LEU A 12 65.14 24.56 29.78
CA LEU A 12 65.36 23.35 30.58
C LEU A 12 64.33 22.27 30.22
N ALA A 13 64.78 21.02 30.14
CA ALA A 13 63.93 19.86 29.84
C ALA A 13 63.30 19.28 31.12
N LEU A 14 62.10 18.72 31.00
CA LEU A 14 61.44 17.97 32.07
C LEU A 14 60.86 16.67 31.50
N ILE A 15 61.21 15.56 32.15
CA ILE A 15 60.76 14.21 31.81
C ILE A 15 59.40 13.97 32.47
N THR A 16 58.40 13.53 31.70
CA THR A 16 57.13 13.03 32.24
C THR A 16 56.85 11.62 31.73
N SER A 17 56.42 10.76 32.66
CA SER A 17 56.11 9.36 32.42
C SER A 17 54.78 9.21 31.67
N ALA A 18 54.80 8.48 30.56
CA ALA A 18 53.59 8.12 29.82
C ALA A 18 52.83 7.00 30.56
N ALA A 19 51.80 7.36 31.32
CA ALA A 19 50.81 6.40 31.78
C ALA A 19 49.91 6.01 30.60
N SER A 20 49.96 4.74 30.19
CA SER A 20 49.06 4.20 29.17
C SER A 20 47.62 4.18 29.69
N LEU A 21 46.84 5.20 29.31
CA LEU A 21 45.38 5.17 29.44
C LEU A 21 44.82 4.15 28.42
N THR A 22 44.83 2.87 28.79
CA THR A 22 44.02 1.86 28.12
C THR A 22 42.56 2.26 28.27
N SER A 23 41.92 2.66 27.16
CA SER A 23 40.51 3.02 27.13
C SER A 23 39.65 1.86 27.61
N ALA A 24 39.07 2.00 28.80
CA ALA A 24 38.17 1.01 29.35
C ALA A 24 36.91 0.89 28.49
N GLY A 25 36.59 -0.34 28.05
CA GLY A 25 35.27 -0.68 27.52
C GLY A 25 34.94 -0.12 26.14
N ALA A 26 35.57 -0.66 25.09
CA ALA A 26 34.77 -0.97 23.91
C ALA A 26 33.68 -1.95 24.39
N ALA A 27 32.45 -1.47 24.52
CA ALA A 27 31.34 -2.33 24.92
C ALA A 27 31.18 -3.41 23.86
N GLU A 28 31.46 -4.66 24.24
CA GLU A 28 31.37 -5.84 23.39
C GLU A 28 30.01 -5.82 22.67
N GLU A 29 30.03 -5.62 21.35
CA GLU A 29 28.83 -5.21 20.60
C GLU A 29 27.90 -6.41 20.43
N ARG A 30 27.07 -6.63 21.47
CA ARG A 30 26.18 -7.78 21.65
C ARG A 30 25.63 -8.28 20.31
N GLU A 31 25.78 -9.59 20.10
CA GLU A 31 25.31 -10.28 18.90
C GLU A 31 23.83 -10.01 18.63
N PRO A 32 23.38 -10.01 17.36
CA PRO A 32 21.97 -9.87 17.03
C PRO A 32 21.17 -11.01 17.64
N ARG A 33 20.04 -10.70 18.28
CA ARG A 33 19.15 -11.72 18.88
C ARG A 33 17.77 -11.72 18.23
N PRO A 34 17.03 -12.84 18.23
CA PRO A 34 15.63 -12.85 17.81
C PRO A 34 14.81 -11.80 18.58
N LEU A 35 13.92 -11.07 17.91
CA LEU A 35 13.19 -9.93 18.52
C LEU A 35 12.49 -10.30 19.84
N ARG A 36 11.90 -11.50 19.90
CA ARG A 36 11.22 -12.03 21.10
C ARG A 36 12.09 -12.11 22.37
N GLU A 37 13.41 -12.21 22.22
CA GLU A 37 14.39 -12.24 23.32
C GLU A 37 14.84 -10.83 23.75
N LEU A 38 14.35 -9.81 23.05
CA LEU A 38 14.56 -8.39 23.30
C LEU A 38 13.32 -7.71 23.90
N TYR A 39 12.18 -8.41 24.00
CA TYR A 39 10.94 -7.84 24.55
C TYR A 39 11.14 -7.32 25.98
N ASP A 40 10.93 -6.02 26.16
CA ASP A 40 11.18 -5.28 27.40
C ASP A 40 9.92 -4.58 27.94
N ASN A 41 8.83 -4.57 27.17
CA ASN A 41 7.59 -3.87 27.49
C ASN A 41 6.36 -4.77 27.39
N ARG A 42 5.31 -4.45 28.18
CA ARG A 42 4.04 -5.19 28.24
C ARG A 42 2.93 -4.36 27.61
N ALA A 43 2.59 -4.61 26.35
CA ALA A 43 1.54 -3.89 25.64
C ALA A 43 0.13 -4.42 25.93
N VAL A 44 -0.03 -5.73 26.11
CA VAL A 44 -1.34 -6.39 26.12
C VAL A 44 -1.80 -6.83 27.52
N SER A 45 -3.04 -6.50 27.91
CA SER A 45 -3.71 -6.99 29.13
C SER A 45 -4.99 -7.76 28.83
N GLU A 46 -5.43 -8.61 29.76
CA GLU A 46 -6.82 -9.07 29.80
C GLU A 46 -7.69 -8.04 30.53
N ASP A 47 -8.92 -7.84 30.07
CA ASP A 47 -9.83 -6.79 30.58
C ASP A 47 -10.20 -6.96 32.06
N GLY A 48 -10.17 -8.19 32.58
CA GLY A 48 -10.35 -8.49 34.00
C GLY A 48 -9.09 -8.29 34.86
N ARG A 49 -7.95 -7.93 34.25
CA ARG A 49 -6.67 -7.65 34.91
C ARG A 49 -5.89 -6.54 34.16
N PRO A 50 -6.49 -5.36 33.96
CA PRO A 50 -5.92 -4.37 33.03
C PRO A 50 -4.56 -3.82 33.51
N GLY A 51 -4.37 -3.68 34.82
CA GLY A 51 -3.10 -3.28 35.43
C GLY A 51 -1.94 -4.29 35.31
N ALA A 52 -2.11 -5.43 34.63
CA ALA A 52 -1.03 -6.37 34.35
C ALA A 52 -0.06 -5.85 33.26
N ALA A 53 -0.49 -4.91 32.42
CA ALA A 53 0.28 -4.31 31.35
C ALA A 53 0.33 -2.78 31.49
N ASP A 54 1.31 -2.15 30.86
CA ASP A 54 1.52 -0.71 30.88
C ASP A 54 2.27 -0.33 29.60
N PHE A 55 1.52 -0.16 28.51
CA PHE A 55 2.05 0.03 27.16
C PHE A 55 2.67 1.41 26.97
N ASP A 56 1.97 2.45 27.46
CA ASP A 56 2.27 3.87 27.27
C ASP A 56 2.95 4.53 28.49
N GLY A 57 3.21 3.77 29.54
CA GLY A 57 3.76 4.29 30.81
C GLY A 57 2.75 5.04 31.68
N GLN A 58 1.47 5.07 31.29
CA GLN A 58 0.37 5.73 32.00
C GLN A 58 -0.66 4.72 32.53
N GLY A 59 -0.32 3.42 32.54
CA GLY A 59 -1.21 2.35 32.95
C GLY A 59 -2.24 1.95 31.91
N ARG A 60 -2.05 2.30 30.62
CA ARG A 60 -2.93 1.87 29.53
C ARG A 60 -2.34 0.72 28.74
N SER A 61 -3.19 -0.08 28.10
CA SER A 61 -2.78 -1.28 27.34
C SER A 61 -3.76 -1.66 26.23
N LEU A 62 -3.27 -2.44 25.28
CA LEU A 62 -4.07 -3.11 24.25
C LEU A 62 -4.90 -4.23 24.89
N PRO A 63 -6.22 -4.31 24.64
CA PRO A 63 -7.07 -5.36 25.19
C PRO A 63 -6.96 -6.66 24.40
N ALA A 64 -6.53 -7.73 25.08
CA ALA A 64 -6.39 -9.07 24.51
C ALA A 64 -7.70 -9.61 23.91
N ALA A 65 -8.85 -9.27 24.51
CA ALA A 65 -10.15 -9.69 24.02
C ALA A 65 -10.50 -9.06 22.68
N ALA A 66 -10.20 -7.78 22.47
CA ALA A 66 -10.43 -7.10 21.20
C ALA A 66 -9.48 -7.60 20.10
N LEU A 67 -8.19 -7.82 20.43
CA LEU A 67 -7.22 -8.40 19.50
C LEU A 67 -7.67 -9.79 19.01
N ARG A 68 -8.13 -10.66 19.92
CA ARG A 68 -8.73 -11.96 19.55
C ARG A 68 -9.95 -11.80 18.64
N ALA A 69 -10.87 -10.88 18.97
CA ALA A 69 -12.07 -10.61 18.16
C ALA A 69 -11.74 -10.07 16.76
N ALA A 70 -10.66 -9.29 16.63
CA ALA A 70 -10.10 -8.80 15.37
C ALA A 70 -9.35 -9.89 14.56
N GLY A 71 -9.19 -11.10 15.08
CA GLY A 71 -8.42 -12.19 14.46
C GLY A 71 -6.91 -12.17 14.77
N TRP A 72 -6.42 -11.14 15.46
CA TRP A 72 -5.03 -10.97 15.91
C TRP A 72 -4.79 -11.76 17.22
N ARG A 73 -4.99 -13.08 17.15
CA ARG A 73 -4.78 -14.02 18.26
C ARG A 73 -3.29 -14.29 18.50
N ILE A 74 -2.93 -14.70 19.72
CA ILE A 74 -1.57 -15.13 20.10
C ILE A 74 -1.01 -16.13 19.07
N GLY A 75 0.16 -15.84 18.50
CA GLY A 75 0.80 -16.67 17.47
C GLY A 75 0.12 -16.64 16.09
N ALA A 76 -0.80 -15.72 15.83
CA ALA A 76 -1.32 -15.47 14.47
C ALA A 76 -0.23 -14.90 13.56
N ARG A 77 -0.43 -15.10 12.25
CA ARG A 77 0.46 -14.60 11.19
C ARG A 77 -0.29 -13.75 10.16
N PRO A 78 -0.85 -12.59 10.53
CA PRO A 78 -1.53 -11.71 9.58
C PRO A 78 -0.58 -11.32 8.44
N ALA A 79 -1.07 -11.41 7.20
CA ALA A 79 -0.42 -10.79 6.06
C ALA A 79 -0.92 -9.34 5.93
N VAL A 80 -0.02 -8.38 5.76
CA VAL A 80 -0.33 -6.96 5.57
C VAL A 80 0.72 -6.37 4.63
N GLU A 81 0.31 -5.65 3.58
CA GLU A 81 1.18 -5.03 2.57
C GLU A 81 2.20 -5.99 1.93
N GLY A 82 1.78 -7.23 1.68
CA GLY A 82 2.60 -8.29 1.11
C GLY A 82 3.54 -9.02 2.09
N THR A 83 3.53 -8.69 3.39
CA THR A 83 4.38 -9.35 4.40
C THR A 83 3.55 -10.10 5.43
N ARG A 84 3.89 -11.37 5.69
CA ARG A 84 3.36 -12.13 6.85
C ARG A 84 4.17 -11.79 8.10
N LEU A 85 3.53 -11.19 9.09
CA LEU A 85 4.13 -10.75 10.35
C LEU A 85 3.73 -11.70 11.49
N ASP A 86 4.62 -12.00 12.42
CA ASP A 86 4.31 -12.80 13.61
C ASP A 86 3.67 -11.91 14.69
N TRP A 87 2.38 -12.12 15.03
CA TRP A 87 1.82 -11.51 16.24
C TRP A 87 2.42 -12.17 17.49
N PRO A 88 2.91 -11.42 18.49
CA PRO A 88 3.65 -11.97 19.62
C PRO A 88 2.99 -13.18 20.30
N ASN A 89 3.75 -14.26 20.44
CA ASN A 89 3.33 -15.47 21.16
C ASN A 89 3.48 -15.31 22.69
N SER A 90 3.12 -14.14 23.21
CA SER A 90 3.20 -13.78 24.63
C SER A 90 1.79 -13.80 25.24
N ARG A 91 1.67 -14.35 26.45
CA ARG A 91 0.43 -14.22 27.23
C ARG A 91 0.27 -12.77 27.72
N PRO A 92 -0.95 -12.22 27.79
CA PRO A 92 -1.18 -10.88 28.31
C PRO A 92 -0.55 -10.67 29.70
N GLY A 93 0.02 -9.49 29.94
CA GLY A 93 0.82 -9.19 31.14
C GLY A 93 2.24 -9.78 31.12
N ARG A 94 2.72 -10.31 30.00
CA ARG A 94 4.14 -10.63 29.75
C ARG A 94 4.73 -9.69 28.69
N PRO A 95 6.06 -9.54 28.62
CA PRO A 95 6.68 -8.74 27.56
C PRO A 95 6.33 -9.27 26.17
N ASP A 96 5.94 -8.36 25.28
CA ASP A 96 5.36 -8.66 23.97
C ASP A 96 5.83 -7.68 22.86
N ASN A 97 6.60 -6.66 23.21
CA ASN A 97 7.18 -5.68 22.29
C ASN A 97 8.53 -5.16 22.79
N VAL A 98 9.33 -4.60 21.89
CA VAL A 98 10.59 -3.91 22.18
C VAL A 98 10.39 -2.40 22.09
N ARG A 99 10.82 -1.64 23.11
CA ARG A 99 10.96 -0.18 23.03
C ARG A 99 12.28 0.15 22.33
N ALA A 100 12.22 0.65 21.10
CA ALA A 100 13.40 0.85 20.26
C ALA A 100 14.40 1.87 20.88
N HIS A 101 15.59 1.37 21.17
CA HIS A 101 16.72 2.09 21.75
C HIS A 101 18.05 1.44 21.29
N GLY A 102 18.20 1.24 19.99
CA GLY A 102 19.46 0.75 19.41
C GLY A 102 19.74 -0.76 19.54
N GLN A 103 18.76 -1.59 19.94
CA GLN A 103 18.93 -3.04 20.03
C GLN A 103 19.28 -3.65 18.65
N ARG A 104 20.12 -4.69 18.63
CA ARG A 104 20.44 -5.47 17.42
C ARG A 104 19.55 -6.70 17.33
N VAL A 105 18.74 -6.77 16.28
CA VAL A 105 17.83 -7.89 16.00
C VAL A 105 18.41 -8.77 14.90
N ALA A 106 18.42 -10.08 15.09
CA ALA A 106 18.68 -11.05 14.04
C ALA A 106 17.47 -11.10 13.08
N VAL A 107 17.69 -10.77 11.81
CA VAL A 107 16.66 -10.80 10.75
C VAL A 107 17.32 -11.24 9.47
N GLU A 108 16.92 -12.39 8.94
CA GLU A 108 17.49 -12.93 7.71
C GLU A 108 16.50 -12.86 6.56
N GLY A 109 16.97 -12.48 5.37
CA GLY A 109 16.14 -12.51 4.16
C GLY A 109 16.69 -11.67 3.01
N ARG A 110 16.08 -11.81 1.84
CA ARG A 110 16.31 -11.01 0.64
C ARG A 110 14.97 -10.53 0.10
N GLY A 111 14.86 -9.25 -0.23
CA GLY A 111 13.58 -8.60 -0.47
C GLY A 111 13.71 -7.17 -0.98
N ASP A 112 12.59 -6.47 -1.12
CA ASP A 112 12.54 -5.06 -1.54
C ASP A 112 12.37 -4.07 -0.38
N ALA A 113 11.89 -4.54 0.77
CA ALA A 113 11.64 -3.71 1.94
C ALA A 113 11.78 -4.51 3.24
N LEU A 114 12.03 -3.78 4.33
CA LEU A 114 11.93 -4.29 5.70
C LEU A 114 10.64 -3.73 6.30
N THR A 115 9.72 -4.62 6.63
CA THR A 115 8.40 -4.32 7.21
C THR A 115 8.48 -4.42 8.72
N PHE A 116 7.94 -3.43 9.44
CA PHE A 116 7.81 -3.44 10.89
C PHE A 116 6.33 -3.36 11.30
N LEU A 117 5.95 -4.12 12.33
CA LEU A 117 4.69 -3.93 13.06
C LEU A 117 4.96 -3.04 14.28
N VAL A 118 4.39 -1.84 14.29
CA VAL A 118 4.77 -0.77 15.24
C VAL A 118 3.59 0.01 15.83
N ALA A 119 3.89 0.71 16.93
CA ALA A 119 3.11 1.84 17.40
C ALA A 119 4.02 2.86 18.12
N GLY A 120 3.70 4.15 17.99
CA GLY A 120 4.24 5.21 18.84
C GLY A 120 3.43 5.36 20.13
N THR A 121 4.08 5.72 21.23
CA THR A 121 3.43 6.22 22.44
C THR A 121 4.06 7.55 22.85
N GLY A 122 3.23 8.46 23.40
CA GLY A 122 3.65 9.84 23.71
C GLY A 122 3.65 10.76 22.49
N GLY A 123 2.91 10.40 21.43
CA GLY A 123 2.96 11.03 20.12
C GLY A 123 3.67 10.15 19.09
N GLU A 124 3.71 10.64 17.85
CA GLU A 124 4.50 10.03 16.78
C GLU A 124 5.98 9.93 17.17
N ALA A 125 6.56 8.75 16.96
CA ALA A 125 7.91 8.41 17.37
C ALA A 125 8.78 8.07 16.16
N THR A 126 9.84 8.85 15.95
CA THR A 126 10.75 8.70 14.80
C THR A 126 12.19 8.49 15.25
N GLY A 127 12.94 7.67 14.53
CA GLY A 127 14.39 7.56 14.70
C GLY A 127 15.09 6.88 13.52
N ILE A 128 16.42 6.93 13.53
CA ILE A 128 17.26 6.34 12.49
C ILE A 128 17.82 4.99 12.97
N GLY A 129 17.56 3.93 12.22
CA GLY A 129 18.16 2.61 12.40
C GLY A 129 19.19 2.28 11.30
N THR A 130 19.72 1.06 11.33
CA THR A 130 20.68 0.55 10.35
C THR A 130 20.36 -0.90 9.98
N VAL A 131 20.31 -1.21 8.69
CA VAL A 131 20.28 -2.58 8.15
C VAL A 131 21.72 -3.02 7.88
N HIS A 132 22.09 -4.20 8.35
CA HIS A 132 23.37 -4.86 8.08
C HIS A 132 23.15 -6.03 7.12
N TYR A 133 24.01 -6.16 6.13
CA TYR A 133 23.93 -7.19 5.09
C TYR A 133 25.08 -8.18 5.20
N ARG A 134 24.85 -9.44 4.78
CA ARG A 134 25.84 -10.53 4.87
C ARG A 134 27.14 -10.31 4.07
N ASP A 135 27.17 -9.32 3.19
CA ASP A 135 28.38 -8.89 2.45
C ASP A 135 29.25 -7.89 3.24
N GLY A 136 28.89 -7.59 4.49
CA GLY A 136 29.61 -6.70 5.41
C GLY A 136 29.26 -5.22 5.29
N GLY A 137 28.48 -4.81 4.26
CA GLY A 137 28.00 -3.43 4.16
C GLY A 137 26.70 -3.20 4.92
N HIS A 138 26.23 -1.95 4.91
CA HIS A 138 25.05 -1.53 5.65
C HIS A 138 24.32 -0.38 4.95
N SER A 139 23.05 -0.15 5.27
CA SER A 139 22.33 1.07 4.89
C SER A 139 21.49 1.62 6.05
N ARG A 140 21.27 2.93 6.06
CA ARG A 140 20.50 3.63 7.11
C ARG A 140 19.06 3.78 6.67
N TYR A 141 18.13 3.70 7.62
CA TYR A 141 16.71 3.96 7.40
C TYR A 141 16.14 4.84 8.49
N GLU A 142 15.16 5.69 8.13
CA GLU A 142 14.29 6.34 9.10
C GLU A 142 13.04 5.48 9.30
N LEU A 143 12.59 5.34 10.55
CA LEU A 143 11.34 4.66 10.90
C LEU A 143 10.52 5.61 11.77
N THR A 144 9.34 5.95 11.27
CA THR A 144 8.32 6.73 11.97
C THR A 144 7.16 5.81 12.32
N ALA A 145 6.87 5.66 13.61
CA ALA A 145 5.69 4.97 14.11
C ALA A 145 4.66 6.00 14.59
N PRO A 146 3.48 6.11 13.96
CA PRO A 146 2.46 7.05 14.40
C PRO A 146 1.90 6.65 15.78
N ASP A 147 1.35 7.61 16.52
CA ASP A 147 0.82 7.35 17.86
C ASP A 147 -0.35 6.35 17.83
N TRP A 148 -0.35 5.40 18.77
CA TRP A 148 -1.36 4.35 18.86
C TRP A 148 -2.78 4.87 19.15
N ARG A 149 -2.96 6.06 19.73
CA ARG A 149 -4.26 6.66 20.09
C ARG A 149 -4.63 7.87 19.25
N THR A 150 -3.66 8.60 18.67
CA THR A 150 -3.95 9.81 17.89
C THR A 150 -3.46 9.80 16.44
N GLY A 151 -2.62 8.85 16.03
CA GLY A 151 -2.14 8.76 14.64
C GLY A 151 -3.24 8.38 13.62
N PRO A 152 -2.97 8.48 12.31
CA PRO A 152 -3.99 8.37 11.27
C PRO A 152 -4.68 7.01 11.24
N LEU A 153 -6.00 7.02 11.08
CA LEU A 153 -6.80 5.81 10.90
C LEU A 153 -6.73 5.23 9.47
N ALA A 154 -6.20 6.02 8.53
CA ALA A 154 -6.01 5.69 7.11
C ALA A 154 -4.92 4.64 6.84
N THR A 155 -3.86 4.62 7.64
CA THR A 155 -2.65 3.80 7.43
C THR A 155 -2.45 2.72 8.50
N LYS A 156 -3.47 2.48 9.34
CA LYS A 156 -3.41 1.42 10.35
C LYS A 156 -3.39 0.02 9.70
N ALA A 157 -2.75 -0.92 10.38
CA ALA A 157 -2.93 -2.35 10.14
C ALA A 157 -4.15 -2.89 10.89
N VAL A 158 -4.42 -2.42 12.12
CA VAL A 158 -5.61 -2.78 12.90
C VAL A 158 -5.94 -1.68 13.91
N ALA A 159 -7.22 -1.43 14.15
CA ALA A 159 -7.71 -0.62 15.26
C ALA A 159 -8.69 -1.44 16.11
N LEU A 160 -8.71 -1.18 17.41
CA LEU A 160 -9.57 -1.85 18.37
C LEU A 160 -10.63 -0.85 18.90
N PRO A 161 -11.81 -1.31 19.35
CA PRO A 161 -12.90 -0.42 19.77
C PRO A 161 -12.77 0.17 21.20
N TYR A 162 -11.76 -0.24 21.97
CA TYR A 162 -11.44 0.30 23.30
C TYR A 162 -9.97 0.03 23.66
N LEU A 163 -9.48 0.70 24.69
CA LEU A 163 -8.25 0.33 25.41
C LEU A 163 -8.55 -0.10 26.85
N ASN A 164 -7.59 -0.74 27.51
CA ASN A 164 -7.64 -1.02 28.95
C ASN A 164 -6.82 0.02 29.71
N SER A 165 -7.39 0.65 30.74
CA SER A 165 -6.68 1.44 31.76
C SER A 165 -6.79 0.76 33.13
N ARG A 166 -6.08 1.25 34.15
CA ARG A 166 -6.11 0.66 35.51
C ARG A 166 -7.52 0.61 36.12
N GLU A 167 -8.39 1.53 35.68
CA GLU A 167 -9.78 1.69 36.11
C GLU A 167 -10.76 0.79 35.34
N GLY A 168 -10.35 0.19 34.21
CA GLY A 168 -11.18 -0.70 33.39
C GLY A 168 -11.06 -0.42 31.89
N ARG A 169 -12.10 -0.75 31.12
CA ARG A 169 -12.16 -0.43 29.68
C ARG A 169 -12.44 1.07 29.47
N VAL A 170 -11.72 1.70 28.56
CA VAL A 170 -11.93 3.09 28.13
C VAL A 170 -12.25 3.11 26.64
N ALA A 171 -13.33 3.80 26.27
CA ALA A 171 -13.69 4.04 24.88
C ALA A 171 -12.63 4.92 24.21
N ASP A 172 -11.85 4.31 23.31
CA ASP A 172 -10.73 4.87 22.57
C ASP A 172 -10.49 3.94 21.36
N ARG A 173 -9.71 4.34 20.36
CA ARG A 173 -9.41 3.48 19.20
C ARG A 173 -7.93 3.12 19.12
N PRO A 174 -7.35 2.38 20.07
CA PRO A 174 -5.93 2.05 20.00
C PRO A 174 -5.64 1.25 18.72
N ARG A 175 -4.58 1.62 18.01
CA ARG A 175 -4.25 1.08 16.68
C ARG A 175 -2.78 0.74 16.54
N LEU A 176 -2.50 -0.21 15.66
CA LEU A 176 -1.17 -0.67 15.27
C LEU A 176 -0.96 -0.38 13.79
N TYR A 177 0.29 -0.15 13.41
CA TYR A 177 0.68 0.23 12.06
C TYR A 177 1.65 -0.78 11.48
N VAL A 178 1.55 -0.98 10.18
CA VAL A 178 2.63 -1.57 9.39
C VAL A 178 3.35 -0.43 8.68
N VAL A 179 4.67 -0.42 8.79
CA VAL A 179 5.53 0.60 8.17
C VAL A 179 6.68 -0.12 7.48
N THR A 180 6.93 0.21 6.21
CA THR A 180 8.00 -0.42 5.44
C THR A 180 9.11 0.58 5.09
N VAL A 181 10.36 0.12 5.17
CA VAL A 181 11.55 0.91 4.82
C VAL A 181 12.31 0.23 3.68
N PRO A 182 12.97 0.96 2.78
CA PRO A 182 13.66 0.37 1.63
C PRO A 182 14.81 -0.55 2.06
N LEU A 183 15.03 -1.61 1.27
CA LEU A 183 16.24 -2.42 1.32
C LEU A 183 17.08 -2.19 0.07
N ASP A 184 18.40 -2.35 0.21
CA ASP A 184 19.32 -2.27 -0.90
C ASP A 184 19.12 -3.47 -1.84
N ALA A 185 18.72 -3.19 -3.07
CA ALA A 185 18.22 -4.19 -4.02
C ALA A 185 19.18 -5.38 -4.20
N GLY A 186 18.65 -6.59 -3.93
CA GLY A 186 19.33 -7.85 -4.17
C GLY A 186 20.30 -8.31 -3.08
N ARG A 187 20.58 -7.50 -2.06
CA ARG A 187 21.44 -7.86 -0.92
C ARG A 187 20.66 -8.70 0.11
N VAL A 188 21.39 -9.51 0.89
CA VAL A 188 20.81 -10.37 1.93
C VAL A 188 20.99 -9.71 3.28
N VAL A 189 19.88 -9.40 3.95
CA VAL A 189 19.86 -8.86 5.32
C VAL A 189 20.34 -9.93 6.30
N GLU A 190 21.16 -9.52 7.26
CA GLU A 190 21.70 -10.33 8.34
C GLU A 190 21.15 -9.88 9.71
N SER A 191 21.16 -8.57 9.94
CA SER A 191 20.66 -7.99 11.18
C SER A 191 20.19 -6.56 11.02
N VAL A 192 19.38 -6.10 11.98
CA VAL A 192 18.81 -4.75 12.01
C VAL A 192 19.12 -4.13 13.36
N ARG A 193 19.77 -2.97 13.38
CA ARG A 193 19.88 -2.13 14.56
C ARG A 193 18.66 -1.22 14.61
N LEU A 194 17.78 -1.44 15.59
CA LEU A 194 16.57 -0.64 15.80
C LEU A 194 16.93 0.84 16.03
N PRO A 195 16.03 1.79 15.70
CA PRO A 195 16.31 3.20 15.85
C PRO A 195 16.51 3.61 17.32
N HIS A 196 17.21 4.72 17.52
CA HIS A 196 17.09 5.52 18.74
C HIS A 196 16.02 6.59 18.50
N VAL A 197 14.97 6.60 19.33
CA VAL A 197 13.83 7.51 19.19
C VAL A 197 14.23 8.94 19.57
N ARG A 198 13.80 9.92 18.77
CA ARG A 198 13.98 11.35 19.03
C ARG A 198 12.78 11.92 19.79
N GLY A 199 13.07 12.83 20.73
CA GLY A 199 12.07 13.59 21.49
C GLY A 199 11.77 13.03 22.87
N LEU A 200 11.62 13.93 23.86
CA LEU A 200 11.33 13.56 25.25
C LEU A 200 9.93 12.93 25.38
N GLY A 201 9.82 11.88 26.19
CA GLY A 201 8.54 11.22 26.49
C GLY A 201 7.97 10.32 25.39
N ARG A 202 8.62 10.21 24.23
CA ARG A 202 8.18 9.36 23.11
C ARG A 202 8.80 7.98 23.17
N SER A 203 8.08 6.96 22.73
CA SER A 203 8.61 5.60 22.54
C SER A 203 8.08 4.98 21.26
N LEU A 204 8.97 4.31 20.52
CA LEU A 204 8.64 3.51 19.35
C LEU A 204 8.64 2.05 19.79
N HIS A 205 7.51 1.38 19.62
CA HIS A 205 7.32 -0.02 20.00
C HIS A 205 7.36 -0.90 18.76
N VAL A 206 8.19 -1.94 18.78
CA VAL A 206 8.29 -2.94 17.70
C VAL A 206 7.76 -4.28 18.20
N PHE A 207 6.72 -4.79 17.53
CA PHE A 207 6.08 -6.07 17.85
C PHE A 207 6.64 -7.21 16.99
N ASP A 208 6.92 -6.96 15.71
CA ASP A 208 7.66 -7.85 14.80
C ASP A 208 8.37 -7.02 13.72
N LEU A 209 9.37 -7.61 13.06
CA LEU A 209 9.91 -7.09 11.81
C LEU A 209 10.36 -8.23 10.88
N ARG A 210 10.12 -8.05 9.58
CA ARG A 210 10.38 -9.05 8.54
C ARG A 210 10.87 -8.41 7.26
N VAL A 211 11.79 -9.08 6.57
CA VAL A 211 12.08 -8.77 5.17
C VAL A 211 10.86 -9.16 4.34
N ARG A 212 10.28 -8.20 3.60
CA ARG A 212 9.23 -8.48 2.63
C ARG A 212 9.84 -9.21 1.43
N PRO A 213 9.42 -10.44 1.13
CA PRO A 213 9.98 -11.18 0.00
C PRO A 213 9.67 -10.44 -1.30
N ALA A 214 10.67 -10.31 -2.16
CA ALA A 214 10.45 -9.82 -3.52
C ALA A 214 9.57 -10.83 -4.27
N ALA A 215 8.61 -10.36 -5.07
CA ALA A 215 7.71 -11.21 -5.87
C ALA A 215 8.39 -11.82 -7.12
N GLU A 216 9.62 -12.32 -6.97
CA GLU A 216 10.40 -12.95 -8.04
C GLU A 216 9.59 -14.10 -8.68
N GLY A 217 9.57 -14.15 -10.00
CA GLY A 217 8.79 -15.14 -10.76
C GLY A 217 7.29 -14.85 -10.87
N TRP A 218 6.80 -13.71 -10.41
CA TRP A 218 5.39 -13.29 -10.57
C TRP A 218 5.27 -11.90 -11.21
N THR A 219 4.21 -11.68 -11.97
CA THR A 219 3.78 -10.38 -12.50
C THR A 219 2.33 -10.12 -12.10
N GLY A 220 2.05 -8.95 -11.53
CA GLY A 220 0.66 -8.50 -11.35
C GLY A 220 -0.01 -8.32 -12.71
N SER A 221 -1.17 -8.93 -12.89
CA SER A 221 -1.92 -8.95 -14.15
C SER A 221 -3.21 -8.12 -14.08
N TRP A 222 -3.85 -8.07 -12.92
CA TRP A 222 -4.99 -7.20 -12.65
C TRP A 222 -4.95 -6.75 -11.19
N SER A 223 -5.47 -5.56 -10.90
CA SER A 223 -5.65 -5.04 -9.55
C SER A 223 -6.79 -4.03 -9.47
N ALA A 224 -7.27 -3.79 -8.26
CA ALA A 224 -8.09 -2.64 -7.92
C ALA A 224 -7.81 -2.19 -6.47
N SER A 225 -7.83 -0.88 -6.22
CA SER A 225 -7.61 -0.31 -4.89
C SER A 225 -8.87 -0.41 -4.01
N THR A 226 -8.71 -0.72 -2.72
CA THR A 226 -9.80 -0.61 -1.75
C THR A 226 -10.16 0.86 -1.51
N ALA A 227 -11.38 1.23 -1.88
CA ALA A 227 -11.93 2.59 -1.89
C ALA A 227 -12.60 2.98 -0.57
N GLY A 228 -13.15 2.00 0.17
CA GLY A 228 -13.74 2.23 1.49
C GLY A 228 -14.33 0.98 2.12
N LEU A 229 -15.11 1.18 3.18
CA LEU A 229 -15.87 0.15 3.91
C LEU A 229 -17.36 0.54 3.95
N PRO A 230 -18.11 0.45 2.84
CA PRO A 230 -19.55 0.70 2.83
C PRO A 230 -20.34 -0.45 3.46
N GLU A 231 -21.61 -0.18 3.78
CA GLU A 231 -22.59 -1.23 4.02
C GLU A 231 -22.83 -2.04 2.74
N VAL A 232 -22.98 -3.36 2.89
CA VAL A 232 -23.33 -4.26 1.78
C VAL A 232 -24.39 -5.26 2.22
N GLY A 233 -25.24 -5.67 1.27
CA GLY A 233 -26.19 -6.75 1.45
C GLY A 233 -27.29 -6.46 2.48
N PRO A 234 -27.44 -7.23 3.58
CA PRO A 234 -26.50 -8.21 4.11
C PRO A 234 -26.42 -9.47 3.25
N TRP A 235 -25.21 -9.81 2.81
CA TRP A 235 -24.96 -11.10 2.15
C TRP A 235 -24.89 -12.16 3.24
N ARG A 236 -25.59 -13.29 3.04
CA ARG A 236 -25.74 -14.34 4.05
C ARG A 236 -25.71 -15.69 3.38
N ASP A 237 -24.63 -16.44 3.58
CA ASP A 237 -24.38 -17.70 2.88
C ASP A 237 -24.55 -17.50 1.36
N GLN A 238 -23.72 -16.66 0.73
CA GLN A 238 -23.84 -16.33 -0.69
C GLN A 238 -22.49 -16.29 -1.39
N THR A 239 -22.48 -16.53 -2.69
CA THR A 239 -21.28 -16.50 -3.53
C THR A 239 -21.25 -15.24 -4.38
N LEU A 240 -20.18 -14.46 -4.24
CA LEU A 240 -19.82 -13.40 -5.18
C LEU A 240 -19.07 -14.04 -6.36
N ARG A 241 -19.43 -13.73 -7.60
CA ARG A 241 -18.66 -14.13 -8.80
C ARG A 241 -18.23 -12.87 -9.55
N LEU A 242 -16.99 -12.49 -9.29
CA LEU A 242 -16.38 -11.22 -9.69
C LEU A 242 -15.70 -11.37 -11.05
N VAL A 243 -16.07 -10.50 -12.00
CA VAL A 243 -15.44 -10.43 -13.32
C VAL A 243 -14.22 -9.51 -13.24
N VAL A 244 -13.07 -9.95 -13.73
CA VAL A 244 -11.84 -9.15 -13.80
C VAL A 244 -11.19 -9.28 -15.18
N HIS A 245 -10.40 -8.28 -15.59
CA HIS A 245 -9.77 -8.22 -16.92
C HIS A 245 -8.23 -8.24 -16.81
N PRO A 246 -7.58 -9.42 -16.87
CA PRO A 246 -6.12 -9.56 -16.84
C PRO A 246 -5.41 -8.89 -18.03
N THR A 247 -4.46 -8.02 -17.69
CA THR A 247 -3.57 -7.30 -18.63
C THR A 247 -2.25 -8.04 -18.89
N LYS A 248 -2.05 -9.22 -18.30
CA LYS A 248 -0.89 -10.07 -18.53
C LYS A 248 -1.23 -11.56 -18.56
N SER A 249 -0.76 -12.25 -19.59
CA SER A 249 -0.87 -13.71 -19.70
C SER A 249 0.17 -14.49 -18.88
N GLY A 250 -0.19 -15.70 -18.45
CA GLY A 250 0.71 -16.67 -17.82
C GLY A 250 0.04 -18.02 -17.53
N PRO A 251 0.81 -19.10 -17.30
CA PRO A 251 0.29 -20.47 -17.18
C PRO A 251 -0.24 -20.83 -15.78
N THR A 252 0.03 -19.99 -14.78
CA THR A 252 -0.36 -20.20 -13.38
C THR A 252 -0.82 -18.86 -12.84
N ALA A 253 -1.92 -18.86 -12.08
CA ALA A 253 -2.47 -17.69 -11.43
C ALA A 253 -2.39 -17.79 -9.90
N ARG A 254 -2.58 -16.66 -9.22
CA ARG A 254 -2.98 -16.61 -7.80
C ARG A 254 -3.81 -15.35 -7.55
N VAL A 255 -4.70 -15.41 -6.56
CA VAL A 255 -5.64 -14.35 -6.22
C VAL A 255 -5.23 -13.66 -4.92
N ARG A 256 -5.31 -12.33 -4.87
CA ARG A 256 -5.06 -11.50 -3.69
C ARG A 256 -6.39 -10.97 -3.14
N LEU A 257 -6.66 -11.27 -1.87
CA LEU A 257 -7.81 -10.81 -1.11
C LEU A 257 -7.36 -9.92 0.04
N SER A 258 -8.15 -8.90 0.39
CA SER A 258 -7.84 -7.97 1.48
C SER A 258 -9.08 -7.57 2.27
N ASN A 259 -8.95 -7.58 3.59
CA ASN A 259 -9.94 -7.08 4.54
C ASN A 259 -9.47 -5.74 5.15
N THR A 260 -8.81 -4.90 4.34
CA THR A 260 -8.32 -3.55 4.70
C THR A 260 -9.42 -2.71 5.35
N PHE A 261 -9.09 -1.87 6.34
CA PHE A 261 -10.03 -1.00 7.08
C PHE A 261 -11.04 -1.69 8.02
N ALA A 262 -11.44 -2.95 7.76
CA ALA A 262 -12.44 -3.64 8.58
C ALA A 262 -11.94 -3.90 10.01
N GLY A 263 -12.84 -3.73 10.99
CA GLY A 263 -12.58 -4.02 12.41
C GLY A 263 -12.86 -5.47 12.82
N THR A 264 -13.41 -6.28 11.92
CA THR A 264 -13.80 -7.68 12.17
C THR A 264 -13.26 -8.61 11.08
N PRO A 265 -12.92 -9.87 11.39
CA PRO A 265 -12.54 -10.85 10.38
C PRO A 265 -13.67 -11.15 9.40
N VAL A 266 -13.30 -11.53 8.17
CA VAL A 266 -14.21 -12.09 7.16
C VAL A 266 -13.78 -13.51 6.83
N ARG A 267 -14.72 -14.46 6.88
CA ARG A 267 -14.48 -15.83 6.43
C ARG A 267 -14.80 -15.96 4.94
N ILE A 268 -13.86 -16.54 4.20
CA ILE A 268 -14.10 -17.08 2.86
C ILE A 268 -14.37 -18.58 3.05
N GLY A 269 -15.48 -19.06 2.49
CA GLY A 269 -15.80 -20.48 2.37
C GLY A 269 -14.96 -21.11 1.27
N SER A 270 -15.58 -21.68 0.25
CA SER A 270 -14.88 -22.01 -0.98
C SER A 270 -14.47 -20.74 -1.76
N ALA A 271 -13.46 -20.90 -2.62
CA ALA A 271 -13.14 -19.91 -3.64
C ALA A 271 -12.69 -20.62 -4.93
N THR A 272 -12.99 -20.03 -6.09
CA THR A 272 -12.62 -20.58 -7.40
C THR A 272 -12.15 -19.50 -8.37
N VAL A 273 -11.44 -19.91 -9.41
CA VAL A 273 -11.12 -19.07 -10.57
C VAL A 273 -11.39 -19.81 -11.88
N ALA A 274 -11.93 -19.10 -12.88
CA ALA A 274 -12.19 -19.64 -14.21
C ALA A 274 -11.94 -18.58 -15.29
N VAL A 275 -11.66 -19.00 -16.53
CA VAL A 275 -11.79 -18.12 -17.69
C VAL A 275 -13.28 -17.95 -18.01
N ARG A 276 -13.73 -16.73 -18.26
CA ARG A 276 -15.12 -16.41 -18.60
C ARG A 276 -15.47 -16.87 -20.02
N ALA A 277 -16.69 -17.36 -20.21
CA ALA A 277 -17.29 -17.52 -21.53
C ALA A 277 -18.20 -16.32 -21.83
N GLU A 278 -19.32 -16.23 -21.12
CA GLU A 278 -20.29 -15.14 -21.23
C GLU A 278 -21.04 -14.99 -19.89
N GLY A 279 -21.49 -13.80 -19.54
CA GLY A 279 -22.29 -13.61 -18.33
C GLY A 279 -21.52 -14.06 -17.07
N ALA A 280 -22.18 -14.87 -16.24
CA ALA A 280 -21.61 -15.58 -15.10
C ALA A 280 -21.08 -16.99 -15.45
N VAL A 281 -21.13 -17.40 -16.73
CA VAL A 281 -20.78 -18.75 -17.20
C VAL A 281 -19.28 -18.85 -17.48
N PRO A 282 -18.57 -19.83 -16.88
CA PRO A 282 -17.17 -20.09 -17.17
C PRO A 282 -17.00 -20.89 -18.48
N ARG A 283 -15.84 -20.78 -19.12
CA ARG A 283 -15.47 -21.53 -20.34
C ARG A 283 -15.16 -23.01 -20.06
N SER A 284 -14.82 -23.34 -18.82
CA SER A 284 -14.49 -24.67 -18.32
C SER A 284 -14.93 -24.80 -16.86
N ALA A 285 -14.82 -25.98 -16.26
CA ALA A 285 -15.03 -26.14 -14.82
C ALA A 285 -14.17 -25.13 -14.02
N PRO A 286 -14.74 -24.39 -13.05
CA PRO A 286 -13.96 -23.51 -12.18
C PRO A 286 -12.90 -24.27 -11.39
N VAL A 287 -11.69 -23.73 -11.30
CA VAL A 287 -10.58 -24.34 -10.58
C VAL A 287 -10.61 -23.87 -9.13
N PRO A 288 -10.62 -24.76 -8.12
CA PRO A 288 -10.56 -24.36 -6.71
C PRO A 288 -9.29 -23.58 -6.37
N LEU A 289 -9.44 -22.60 -5.49
CA LEU A 289 -8.35 -21.88 -4.83
C LEU A 289 -8.16 -22.43 -3.42
N THR A 290 -6.90 -22.59 -3.02
CA THR A 290 -6.51 -22.90 -1.63
C THR A 290 -5.70 -21.75 -1.05
N PHE A 291 -5.59 -21.71 0.28
CA PHE A 291 -4.79 -20.74 1.03
C PHE A 291 -3.97 -21.48 2.07
N ASP A 292 -2.64 -21.50 1.91
CA ASP A 292 -1.73 -22.30 2.75
C ASP A 292 -2.09 -23.80 2.77
N GLY A 293 -2.62 -24.31 1.66
CA GLY A 293 -3.08 -25.69 1.47
C GLY A 293 -4.55 -25.94 1.80
N GLU A 294 -5.24 -25.00 2.45
CA GLU A 294 -6.64 -25.17 2.90
C GLU A 294 -7.65 -24.61 1.90
N GLY A 295 -8.77 -25.32 1.70
CA GLY A 295 -9.84 -24.90 0.78
C GLY A 295 -10.75 -23.76 1.28
N SER A 296 -10.44 -23.17 2.43
CA SER A 296 -11.14 -22.01 2.99
C SER A 296 -10.18 -21.17 3.86
N THR A 297 -10.49 -19.90 4.09
CA THR A 297 -9.62 -19.01 4.86
C THR A 297 -10.39 -17.97 5.66
N VAL A 298 -9.74 -17.36 6.65
CA VAL A 298 -10.26 -16.23 7.41
C VAL A 298 -9.29 -15.08 7.26
N LEU A 299 -9.78 -13.95 6.76
CA LEU A 299 -9.06 -12.68 6.67
C LEU A 299 -9.23 -11.94 8.01
N PRO A 300 -8.19 -11.77 8.86
CA PRO A 300 -8.28 -10.93 10.04
C PRO A 300 -8.66 -9.47 9.71
N ALA A 301 -9.04 -8.71 10.73
CA ALA A 301 -9.25 -7.26 10.60
C ALA A 301 -7.99 -6.59 10.02
N GLY A 302 -8.15 -5.87 8.90
CA GLY A 302 -7.07 -5.14 8.22
C GLY A 302 -6.02 -6.00 7.50
N ALA A 303 -6.20 -7.32 7.43
CA ALA A 303 -5.23 -8.25 6.88
C ALA A 303 -5.62 -8.78 5.49
N GLU A 304 -4.64 -9.38 4.81
CA GLU A 304 -4.69 -9.92 3.46
C GLU A 304 -4.61 -11.46 3.45
N ALA A 305 -4.98 -12.07 2.33
CA ALA A 305 -4.56 -13.42 1.96
C ALA A 305 -4.19 -13.46 0.47
N VAL A 306 -3.26 -14.34 0.14
CA VAL A 306 -2.92 -14.67 -1.25
C VAL A 306 -3.17 -16.16 -1.41
N SER A 307 -3.88 -16.57 -2.46
CA SER A 307 -4.09 -17.98 -2.73
C SER A 307 -2.77 -18.68 -3.06
N ASP A 308 -2.75 -20.00 -2.88
CA ASP A 308 -1.71 -20.83 -3.44
C ASP A 308 -1.73 -20.74 -4.99
N PRO A 309 -0.61 -21.05 -5.66
CA PRO A 309 -0.55 -21.04 -7.13
C PRO A 309 -1.47 -22.09 -7.76
N VAL A 310 -2.34 -21.67 -8.66
CA VAL A 310 -3.29 -22.54 -9.37
C VAL A 310 -2.96 -22.64 -10.87
N GLY A 311 -2.98 -23.86 -11.40
CA GLY A 311 -2.79 -24.11 -12.84
C GLY A 311 -3.99 -23.64 -13.65
N LEU A 312 -3.93 -22.40 -14.13
CA LEU A 312 -4.91 -21.79 -15.03
C LEU A 312 -4.15 -20.95 -16.05
N ALA A 313 -4.32 -21.27 -17.34
CA ALA A 313 -3.81 -20.45 -18.42
C ALA A 313 -4.62 -19.15 -18.49
N VAL A 314 -4.04 -18.07 -17.99
CA VAL A 314 -4.58 -16.72 -18.14
C VAL A 314 -4.15 -16.19 -19.50
N GLU A 315 -5.11 -15.97 -20.38
CA GLU A 315 -4.92 -15.29 -21.66
C GLU A 315 -5.16 -13.79 -21.45
N GLU A 316 -4.26 -12.95 -21.96
CA GLU A 316 -4.40 -11.50 -21.84
C GLU A 316 -5.61 -11.04 -22.66
N GLY A 317 -6.47 -10.21 -22.06
CA GLY A 317 -7.70 -9.74 -22.70
C GLY A 317 -8.89 -10.71 -22.59
N ALA A 318 -8.70 -11.91 -22.03
CA ALA A 318 -9.80 -12.79 -21.64
C ALA A 318 -10.20 -12.53 -20.19
N ASP A 319 -11.46 -12.16 -19.96
CA ASP A 319 -11.99 -11.97 -18.60
C ASP A 319 -11.87 -13.26 -17.76
N LEU A 320 -11.63 -13.10 -16.46
CA LEU A 320 -11.74 -14.19 -15.48
C LEU A 320 -12.97 -14.00 -14.60
N LEU A 321 -13.47 -15.11 -14.09
CA LEU A 321 -14.45 -15.19 -13.02
C LEU A 321 -13.73 -15.66 -11.75
N VAL A 322 -13.67 -14.80 -10.72
CA VAL A 322 -13.19 -15.16 -9.38
C VAL A 322 -14.42 -15.31 -8.49
N SER A 323 -14.71 -16.53 -8.03
CA SER A 323 -15.86 -16.77 -7.14
C SER A 323 -15.40 -16.88 -5.69
N LEU A 324 -16.11 -16.20 -4.78
CA LEU A 324 -15.85 -16.16 -3.34
C LEU A 324 -17.13 -16.49 -2.58
N HIS A 325 -17.18 -17.62 -1.88
CA HIS A 325 -18.29 -17.95 -0.99
C HIS A 325 -18.14 -17.22 0.35
N LEU A 326 -19.20 -16.55 0.78
CA LEU A 326 -19.32 -15.85 2.06
C LEU A 326 -20.33 -16.62 2.94
N PRO A 327 -19.88 -17.61 3.72
CA PRO A 327 -20.75 -18.48 4.53
C PRO A 327 -21.42 -17.73 5.69
N ASP A 328 -20.75 -16.72 6.22
CA ASP A 328 -21.22 -15.93 7.36
C ASP A 328 -21.92 -14.64 6.88
N ALA A 329 -22.68 -13.99 7.76
CA ALA A 329 -23.36 -12.73 7.42
C ALA A 329 -22.35 -11.57 7.28
N VAL A 330 -22.31 -10.93 6.11
CA VAL A 330 -21.46 -9.77 5.81
C VAL A 330 -22.33 -8.52 5.62
N PRO A 331 -22.39 -7.61 6.61
CA PRO A 331 -23.19 -6.37 6.55
C PRO A 331 -22.41 -5.15 6.02
N SER A 332 -21.08 -5.22 6.01
CA SER A 332 -20.17 -4.23 5.45
C SER A 332 -18.89 -4.94 5.03
N VAL A 333 -18.23 -4.45 3.98
CA VAL A 333 -17.04 -5.12 3.43
C VAL A 333 -16.09 -4.11 2.77
N PRO A 334 -14.77 -4.30 2.87
CA PRO A 334 -13.82 -3.52 2.10
C PRO A 334 -13.99 -3.80 0.60
N LEU A 335 -14.16 -2.75 -0.21
CA LEU A 335 -14.37 -2.91 -1.65
C LEU A 335 -13.77 -1.79 -2.50
N HIS A 336 -13.62 -2.07 -3.78
CA HIS A 336 -13.46 -1.08 -4.85
C HIS A 336 -14.84 -0.71 -5.43
N ASP A 337 -15.19 0.59 -5.43
CA ASP A 337 -16.58 1.06 -5.59
C ASP A 337 -17.06 1.22 -7.04
N LYS A 338 -16.18 1.63 -7.97
CA LYS A 338 -16.55 1.87 -9.37
C LYS A 338 -15.79 0.93 -10.29
N ALA A 339 -16.14 -0.35 -10.24
CA ALA A 339 -15.48 -1.36 -11.06
C ALA A 339 -15.61 -1.12 -12.59
N VAL A 340 -16.63 -0.35 -13.01
CA VAL A 340 -17.07 -0.19 -14.42
C VAL A 340 -17.20 -1.55 -15.11
N GLN A 341 -17.63 -2.54 -14.33
CA GLN A 341 -17.63 -3.96 -14.67
C GLN A 341 -18.81 -4.63 -13.96
N LYS A 342 -19.63 -5.34 -14.73
CA LYS A 342 -20.69 -6.16 -14.18
C LYS A 342 -20.12 -7.47 -13.62
N SER A 343 -20.34 -7.68 -12.33
CA SER A 343 -20.13 -8.94 -11.60
C SER A 343 -21.46 -9.48 -11.07
N TYR A 344 -21.44 -10.63 -10.38
CA TYR A 344 -22.65 -11.37 -10.04
C TYR A 344 -22.71 -11.80 -8.56
N LEU A 345 -23.93 -11.97 -8.06
CA LEU A 345 -24.26 -12.48 -6.73
C LEU A 345 -25.21 -13.67 -6.87
N SER A 346 -24.90 -14.78 -6.18
CA SER A 346 -25.74 -15.97 -6.20
C SER A 346 -26.99 -15.87 -5.33
N THR A 347 -27.93 -16.80 -5.53
CA THR A 347 -28.85 -17.26 -4.48
C THR A 347 -28.09 -17.73 -3.24
N PRO A 348 -28.75 -17.86 -2.06
CA PRO A 348 -28.11 -18.43 -0.89
C PRO A 348 -27.56 -19.85 -1.15
N GLY A 349 -26.28 -20.04 -0.85
CA GLY A 349 -25.51 -21.27 -1.03
C GLY A 349 -24.05 -21.01 -1.45
N ASP A 350 -23.23 -22.06 -1.31
CA ASP A 350 -21.96 -22.17 -2.02
C ASP A 350 -22.23 -22.58 -3.47
N HIS A 351 -21.95 -21.64 -4.37
CA HIS A 351 -22.11 -21.76 -5.82
C HIS A 351 -20.78 -21.52 -6.56
N ALA A 352 -19.65 -21.54 -5.84
CA ALA A 352 -18.37 -21.12 -6.42
C ALA A 352 -17.89 -22.06 -7.53
N ALA A 353 -18.19 -23.36 -7.41
CA ALA A 353 -17.85 -24.39 -8.38
C ALA A 353 -18.85 -24.52 -9.55
N ASP A 354 -19.98 -23.81 -9.52
CA ASP A 354 -21.06 -23.96 -10.52
C ASP A 354 -20.55 -23.64 -11.93
N ALA A 355 -20.69 -24.61 -12.84
CA ALA A 355 -20.23 -24.54 -14.23
C ALA A 355 -21.19 -23.77 -15.16
N ASP A 356 -22.33 -23.30 -14.64
CA ASP A 356 -23.26 -22.41 -15.32
C ASP A 356 -23.49 -21.11 -14.51
N GLY A 357 -24.45 -20.30 -14.95
CA GLY A 357 -24.81 -19.02 -14.33
C GLY A 357 -26.17 -18.98 -13.64
N ALA A 358 -26.90 -20.09 -13.53
CA ALA A 358 -28.32 -20.09 -13.14
C ALA A 358 -28.55 -19.64 -11.69
N ALA A 359 -27.63 -19.96 -10.78
CA ALA A 359 -27.65 -19.48 -9.40
C ALA A 359 -27.38 -17.97 -9.29
N TYR A 360 -26.74 -17.36 -10.29
CA TYR A 360 -26.24 -15.99 -10.25
C TYR A 360 -27.30 -14.96 -10.67
N THR A 361 -28.36 -14.87 -9.87
CA THR A 361 -29.54 -14.03 -10.13
C THR A 361 -29.35 -12.55 -9.82
N GLY A 362 -28.36 -12.20 -9.00
CA GLY A 362 -28.04 -10.81 -8.63
C GLY A 362 -26.84 -10.24 -9.41
N ALA A 363 -26.74 -8.91 -9.44
CA ALA A 363 -25.61 -8.18 -10.02
C ALA A 363 -24.82 -7.40 -8.96
N VAL A 364 -23.52 -7.24 -9.17
CA VAL A 364 -22.58 -6.51 -8.30
C VAL A 364 -21.75 -5.59 -9.19
N GLY A 365 -21.75 -4.29 -8.91
CA GLY A 365 -20.98 -3.26 -9.66
C GLY A 365 -19.65 -2.87 -9.01
N THR A 366 -19.21 -3.63 -8.01
CA THR A 366 -18.03 -3.40 -7.17
C THR A 366 -17.10 -4.62 -7.21
N TRP A 367 -15.88 -4.46 -6.68
CA TRP A 367 -15.02 -5.61 -6.33
C TRP A 367 -14.81 -5.66 -4.81
N PRO A 368 -15.63 -6.44 -4.07
CA PRO A 368 -15.44 -6.70 -2.65
C PRO A 368 -14.27 -7.64 -2.41
N LEU A 369 -13.41 -7.31 -1.45
CA LEU A 369 -12.24 -8.07 -0.98
C LEU A 369 -11.14 -8.35 -2.03
N LEU A 370 -11.48 -8.53 -3.30
CA LEU A 370 -10.59 -8.88 -4.40
C LEU A 370 -9.75 -7.66 -4.82
N THR A 371 -8.44 -7.70 -4.57
CA THR A 371 -7.52 -6.59 -4.82
C THR A 371 -6.47 -6.88 -5.89
N GLY A 372 -6.27 -8.14 -6.27
CA GLY A 372 -5.37 -8.46 -7.38
C GLY A 372 -5.42 -9.90 -7.90
N VAL A 373 -4.95 -10.06 -9.13
CA VAL A 373 -4.63 -11.35 -9.76
C VAL A 373 -3.21 -11.26 -10.30
N ASP A 374 -2.36 -12.19 -9.86
CA ASP A 374 -0.99 -12.31 -10.36
C ASP A 374 -0.88 -13.54 -11.26
N VAL A 375 0.03 -13.47 -12.24
CA VAL A 375 0.40 -14.60 -13.10
C VAL A 375 1.88 -14.93 -12.97
N SER A 376 2.23 -16.20 -13.14
CA SER A 376 3.63 -16.64 -13.08
C SER A 376 4.43 -16.19 -14.31
N GLY A 377 5.68 -15.78 -14.08
CA GLY A 377 6.57 -15.21 -15.08
C GLY A 377 6.34 -13.72 -15.37
N GLY A 378 6.69 -13.30 -16.58
CA GLY A 378 6.58 -11.90 -17.04
C GLY A 378 7.68 -10.95 -16.51
N PRO A 379 7.74 -9.71 -17.03
CA PRO A 379 8.78 -8.75 -16.68
C PRO A 379 8.48 -7.91 -15.41
N GLY A 380 7.32 -8.10 -14.80
CA GLY A 380 6.76 -7.22 -13.77
C GLY A 380 5.62 -6.35 -14.28
N SER A 381 5.25 -5.33 -13.49
CA SER A 381 4.07 -4.50 -13.71
C SER A 381 4.35 -3.00 -13.75
N VAL A 382 3.46 -2.26 -14.41
CA VAL A 382 3.30 -0.81 -14.32
C VAL A 382 2.05 -0.55 -13.48
N VAL A 383 2.16 0.23 -12.42
CA VAL A 383 1.02 0.67 -11.62
C VAL A 383 0.58 2.06 -12.10
N VAL A 384 -0.73 2.27 -12.23
CA VAL A 384 -1.31 3.59 -12.50
C VAL A 384 -2.10 4.01 -11.27
N LEU A 385 -1.54 4.93 -10.50
CA LEU A 385 -2.15 5.49 -9.30
C LEU A 385 -2.85 6.78 -9.67
N GLY A 386 -4.14 6.88 -9.35
CA GLY A 386 -4.94 8.03 -9.74
C GLY A 386 -6.39 8.01 -9.25
N ASP A 387 -7.20 8.86 -9.89
CA ASP A 387 -8.61 9.08 -9.54
C ASP A 387 -9.60 8.41 -10.53
N SER A 388 -10.82 8.95 -10.62
CA SER A 388 -11.92 8.48 -11.49
C SER A 388 -11.57 8.41 -12.97
N ILE A 389 -10.65 9.25 -13.47
CA ILE A 389 -10.19 9.20 -14.87
C ILE A 389 -9.35 7.93 -15.11
N THR A 390 -8.56 7.54 -14.11
CA THR A 390 -7.77 6.30 -14.13
C THR A 390 -8.64 5.07 -13.90
N GLU A 391 -9.62 5.18 -13.02
CA GLU A 391 -10.59 4.13 -12.71
C GLU A 391 -11.46 3.75 -13.93
N GLY A 392 -11.86 4.73 -14.75
CA GLY A 392 -12.58 4.48 -16.01
C GLY A 392 -13.93 5.16 -16.19
N VAL A 393 -14.25 6.16 -15.37
CA VAL A 393 -15.51 6.92 -15.51
C VAL A 393 -15.58 7.53 -16.92
N GLY A 394 -16.74 7.41 -17.57
CA GLY A 394 -16.94 7.78 -18.98
C GLY A 394 -16.82 6.61 -19.99
N THR A 395 -16.53 5.38 -19.54
CA THR A 395 -16.53 4.17 -20.41
C THR A 395 -17.79 3.33 -20.28
N THR A 396 -18.10 2.55 -21.32
CA THR A 396 -19.20 1.56 -21.29
C THR A 396 -18.90 0.43 -20.29
N GLU A 397 -19.85 0.11 -19.40
CA GLU A 397 -19.72 -0.97 -18.41
C GLU A 397 -19.32 -2.30 -19.07
N GLY A 398 -18.27 -2.93 -18.55
CA GLY A 398 -17.80 -4.24 -19.01
C GLY A 398 -17.17 -4.27 -20.41
N ALA A 399 -16.98 -3.10 -21.05
CA ALA A 399 -16.36 -3.03 -22.38
C ALA A 399 -14.81 -3.06 -22.34
N ASN A 400 -14.20 -2.96 -21.15
CA ASN A 400 -12.74 -2.95 -20.95
C ASN A 400 -12.03 -1.89 -21.83
N LYS A 401 -12.58 -0.67 -21.79
CA LYS A 401 -12.13 0.51 -22.56
C LYS A 401 -11.50 1.60 -21.69
N ARG A 402 -11.03 1.27 -20.48
CA ARG A 402 -10.21 2.20 -19.68
C ARG A 402 -8.94 2.53 -20.44
N TRP A 403 -8.36 3.71 -20.21
CA TRP A 403 -7.07 4.05 -20.82
C TRP A 403 -5.95 3.10 -20.37
N THR A 404 -6.08 2.52 -19.17
CA THR A 404 -5.22 1.45 -18.66
C THR A 404 -5.37 0.13 -19.42
N ASP A 405 -6.60 -0.27 -19.80
CA ASP A 405 -6.85 -1.42 -20.69
C ASP A 405 -6.24 -1.16 -22.08
N ALA A 406 -6.38 0.05 -22.61
CA ALA A 406 -5.78 0.45 -23.89
C ALA A 406 -4.24 0.48 -23.83
N LEU A 407 -3.65 0.95 -22.73
CA LEU A 407 -2.20 0.90 -22.50
C LEU A 407 -1.68 -0.54 -22.45
N ALA A 408 -2.41 -1.45 -21.79
CA ALA A 408 -2.08 -2.88 -21.77
C ALA A 408 -2.04 -3.47 -23.20
N ARG A 409 -3.09 -3.20 -24.01
CA ARG A 409 -3.12 -3.60 -25.43
C ARG A 409 -1.89 -3.08 -26.19
N ARG A 410 -1.57 -1.79 -26.04
CA ARG A 410 -0.37 -1.19 -26.67
C ARG A 410 0.93 -1.82 -26.20
N LEU A 411 1.06 -2.20 -24.92
CA LEU A 411 2.24 -2.88 -24.37
C LEU A 411 2.36 -4.33 -24.86
N ARG A 412 1.25 -5.02 -25.14
CA ARG A 412 1.26 -6.37 -25.72
C ARG A 412 1.62 -6.38 -27.20
N ASP A 413 1.06 -5.46 -27.97
CA ASP A 413 1.11 -5.44 -29.43
C ASP A 413 2.42 -4.80 -29.98
N GLN A 414 3.51 -4.88 -29.20
CA GLN A 414 4.81 -4.27 -29.49
C GLN A 414 6.00 -5.06 -28.89
N ASP A 415 7.21 -4.75 -29.38
CA ASP A 415 8.47 -5.41 -29.01
C ASP A 415 9.59 -4.43 -28.58
N ARG A 416 9.30 -3.13 -28.44
CA ARG A 416 10.27 -2.09 -28.05
C ARG A 416 10.62 -2.11 -26.57
N VAL A 417 9.65 -2.38 -25.71
CA VAL A 417 9.79 -2.40 -24.24
C VAL A 417 9.22 -3.71 -23.66
N PRO A 418 9.54 -4.06 -22.40
CA PRO A 418 8.97 -5.24 -21.77
C PRO A 418 7.43 -5.17 -21.74
N ARG A 419 6.77 -6.26 -22.11
CA ARG A 419 5.31 -6.40 -22.07
C ARG A 419 4.84 -6.58 -20.61
N TYR A 420 4.89 -5.49 -19.84
CA TYR A 420 4.45 -5.43 -18.43
C TYR A 420 2.93 -5.62 -18.30
N GLY A 421 2.48 -6.15 -17.16
CA GLY A 421 1.07 -6.01 -16.77
C GLY A 421 0.78 -4.56 -16.35
N VAL A 422 -0.45 -4.09 -16.58
CA VAL A 422 -0.91 -2.75 -16.18
C VAL A 422 -1.90 -2.89 -15.02
N LEU A 423 -1.54 -2.32 -13.89
CA LEU A 423 -2.27 -2.41 -12.63
C LEU A 423 -3.00 -1.10 -12.38
N ASN A 424 -4.33 -1.14 -12.48
CA ASN A 424 -5.18 0.01 -12.21
C ASN A 424 -5.33 0.19 -10.69
N GLN A 425 -4.98 1.38 -10.20
CA GLN A 425 -5.13 1.80 -8.79
C GLN A 425 -5.89 3.14 -8.71
N GLY A 426 -6.81 3.36 -9.66
CA GLY A 426 -7.79 4.42 -9.65
C GLY A 426 -8.76 4.29 -8.47
N ILE A 427 -9.14 5.42 -7.87
CA ILE A 427 -10.29 5.51 -6.94
C ILE A 427 -11.09 6.78 -7.30
N SER A 428 -12.39 6.67 -7.55
CA SER A 428 -13.24 7.83 -7.83
C SER A 428 -13.15 8.92 -6.75
N ALA A 429 -13.04 10.18 -7.19
CA ALA A 429 -12.91 11.35 -6.31
C ALA A 429 -11.69 11.35 -5.35
N ASN A 430 -10.71 10.45 -5.55
CA ASN A 430 -9.49 10.40 -4.74
C ASN A 430 -8.60 11.63 -4.96
N ARG A 431 -7.72 11.84 -3.99
CA ARG A 431 -6.92 13.05 -3.82
C ARG A 431 -5.49 12.68 -3.44
N VAL A 432 -4.55 13.51 -3.88
CA VAL A 432 -3.14 13.39 -3.50
C VAL A 432 -2.96 13.62 -1.99
N LEU A 433 -3.61 14.66 -1.46
CA LEU A 433 -3.25 15.26 -0.17
C LEU A 433 -4.13 14.86 1.01
N SER A 434 -5.43 14.61 0.78
CA SER A 434 -6.43 14.51 1.86
C SER A 434 -7.36 13.32 1.69
N ASP A 435 -7.59 12.61 2.79
CA ASP A 435 -8.47 11.45 2.83
C ASP A 435 -9.93 11.88 2.62
N ARG A 436 -10.65 11.19 1.71
CA ARG A 436 -12.11 11.30 1.61
C ARG A 436 -12.76 10.33 2.58
N TYR A 437 -12.26 9.10 2.61
CA TYR A 437 -12.59 8.09 3.61
C TYR A 437 -11.45 8.01 4.64
N PRO A 438 -11.70 8.20 5.95
CA PRO A 438 -10.64 8.27 6.99
C PRO A 438 -10.01 6.92 7.35
N GLY A 439 -10.31 5.86 6.60
CA GLY A 439 -9.78 4.51 6.81
C GLY A 439 -10.46 3.67 7.88
N ASP A 440 -11.43 4.20 8.63
CA ASP A 440 -12.11 3.48 9.73
C ASP A 440 -13.62 3.69 9.74
N GLY A 441 -14.33 2.66 10.20
CA GLY A 441 -15.78 2.69 10.34
C GLY A 441 -16.51 2.50 9.01
N VAL A 442 -17.81 2.30 9.11
CA VAL A 442 -18.68 2.15 7.94
C VAL A 442 -18.95 3.52 7.33
N SER A 443 -18.82 3.65 6.00
CA SER A 443 -18.91 4.93 5.28
C SER A 443 -19.55 4.77 3.91
N SER A 444 -20.48 5.67 3.57
CA SER A 444 -20.97 5.86 2.20
C SER A 444 -20.03 6.72 1.34
N ASP A 445 -19.08 7.43 1.95
CA ASP A 445 -17.99 8.08 1.22
C ASP A 445 -16.92 7.03 0.88
N THR A 446 -16.88 6.65 -0.39
CA THR A 446 -15.94 5.70 -1.00
C THR A 446 -14.80 6.38 -1.74
N GLY A 447 -14.57 7.69 -1.51
CA GLY A 447 -13.52 8.44 -2.22
C GLY A 447 -12.07 8.07 -1.88
N GLY A 448 -11.84 7.01 -1.11
CA GLY A 448 -10.51 6.53 -0.70
C GLY A 448 -9.85 7.31 0.43
N VAL A 449 -8.87 6.66 1.05
CA VAL A 449 -7.75 7.38 1.69
C VAL A 449 -6.90 8.00 0.58
N SER A 450 -6.17 9.08 0.87
CA SER A 450 -5.34 9.81 -0.09
C SER A 450 -4.23 8.96 -0.73
N ALA A 451 -3.73 9.39 -1.89
CA ALA A 451 -2.58 8.78 -2.56
C ALA A 451 -1.35 8.68 -1.63
N LEU A 452 -1.09 9.73 -0.82
CA LEU A 452 0.00 9.75 0.16
C LEU A 452 -0.15 8.67 1.24
N HIS A 453 -1.37 8.41 1.70
CA HIS A 453 -1.64 7.38 2.71
C HIS A 453 -1.73 5.96 2.13
N ARG A 454 -2.20 5.75 0.88
CA ARG A 454 -2.27 4.41 0.27
C ARG A 454 -1.03 3.94 -0.48
N LEU A 455 0.02 4.75 -0.63
CA LEU A 455 1.18 4.41 -1.48
C LEU A 455 1.79 3.03 -1.16
N ASP A 456 2.02 2.68 0.10
CA ASP A 456 2.66 1.39 0.43
C ASP A 456 1.75 0.20 0.09
N ARG A 457 0.44 0.30 0.37
CA ARG A 457 -0.60 -0.67 0.03
C ARG A 457 -0.85 -0.78 -1.49
N ASP A 458 -1.17 0.32 -2.15
CA ASP A 458 -1.67 0.34 -3.53
C ASP A 458 -0.57 0.42 -4.59
N LEU A 459 0.65 0.86 -4.23
CA LEU A 459 1.81 0.83 -5.13
C LEU A 459 2.89 -0.16 -4.66
N LEU A 460 3.46 0.05 -3.47
CA LEU A 460 4.73 -0.59 -3.11
C LEU A 460 4.58 -2.06 -2.69
N SER A 461 3.37 -2.55 -2.42
CA SER A 461 3.06 -3.97 -2.23
C SER A 461 2.70 -4.70 -3.52
N GLN A 462 2.59 -3.99 -4.65
CA GLN A 462 2.09 -4.58 -5.91
C GLN A 462 3.14 -5.48 -6.58
N THR A 463 2.67 -6.63 -7.05
CA THR A 463 3.49 -7.73 -7.57
C THR A 463 4.43 -7.28 -8.70
N SER A 464 5.72 -7.26 -8.39
CA SER A 464 6.82 -6.94 -9.30
C SER A 464 6.68 -5.59 -10.00
N VAL A 465 6.18 -4.57 -9.29
CA VAL A 465 6.10 -3.20 -9.83
C VAL A 465 7.48 -2.67 -10.26
N ARG A 466 7.52 -2.05 -11.44
CA ARG A 466 8.71 -1.45 -12.08
C ARG A 466 8.58 0.06 -12.25
N THR A 467 7.37 0.51 -12.56
CA THR A 467 7.06 1.91 -12.84
C THR A 467 5.71 2.27 -12.22
N VAL A 468 5.59 3.46 -11.64
CA VAL A 468 4.32 4.12 -11.34
C VAL A 468 4.06 5.22 -12.36
N VAL A 469 2.81 5.32 -12.82
CA VAL A 469 2.26 6.52 -13.47
C VAL A 469 1.32 7.19 -12.48
N LEU A 470 1.64 8.42 -12.09
CA LEU A 470 0.85 9.26 -11.18
C LEU A 470 -0.07 10.17 -12.02
N PHE A 471 -1.37 9.90 -12.00
CA PHE A 471 -2.39 10.72 -12.67
C PHE A 471 -3.49 11.08 -11.66
N GLU A 472 -3.20 12.09 -10.84
CA GLU A 472 -4.06 12.53 -9.73
C GLU A 472 -3.80 14.00 -9.40
N GLY A 473 -4.77 14.66 -8.75
CA GLY A 473 -4.65 16.05 -8.29
C GLY A 473 -5.77 16.98 -8.75
N ILE A 474 -6.58 16.58 -9.74
CA ILE A 474 -7.70 17.40 -10.23
C ILE A 474 -8.80 17.56 -9.18
N ASN A 475 -8.99 16.54 -8.33
CA ASN A 475 -9.91 16.61 -7.19
C ASN A 475 -9.36 17.48 -6.06
N ASP A 476 -8.06 17.52 -5.82
CA ASP A 476 -7.46 18.40 -4.81
C ASP A 476 -7.73 19.88 -5.15
N VAL A 477 -7.45 20.33 -6.38
CA VAL A 477 -7.70 21.72 -6.80
C VAL A 477 -9.20 22.06 -6.88
N ARG A 478 -10.05 21.14 -7.38
CA ARG A 478 -11.52 21.30 -7.35
C ARG A 478 -12.09 21.37 -5.93
N TRP A 479 -11.29 21.05 -4.92
CA TRP A 479 -11.62 21.18 -3.51
C TRP A 479 -10.71 22.16 -2.74
N GLY A 480 -10.02 23.05 -3.46
CA GLY A 480 -9.37 24.24 -2.89
C GLY A 480 -7.94 24.05 -2.39
N ALA A 481 -7.27 22.94 -2.72
CA ALA A 481 -5.82 22.83 -2.52
C ALA A 481 -5.07 23.69 -3.54
N GLY A 482 -3.97 24.33 -3.11
CA GLY A 482 -3.11 25.13 -3.98
C GLY A 482 -2.16 24.28 -4.81
N ALA A 483 -1.69 24.83 -5.94
CA ALA A 483 -0.81 24.15 -6.88
C ALA A 483 0.47 23.62 -6.23
N ASP A 484 1.14 24.42 -5.39
CA ASP A 484 2.35 24.03 -4.67
C ASP A 484 2.12 22.85 -3.73
N GLU A 485 0.97 22.77 -3.07
CA GLU A 485 0.63 21.66 -2.18
C GLU A 485 0.52 20.35 -2.97
N VAL A 486 -0.25 20.37 -4.07
CA VAL A 486 -0.47 19.19 -4.92
C VAL A 486 0.83 18.74 -5.59
N VAL A 487 1.62 19.67 -6.13
CA VAL A 487 2.94 19.35 -6.71
C VAL A 487 3.86 18.73 -5.67
N ASN A 488 3.93 19.29 -4.45
CA ASN A 488 4.76 18.73 -3.38
C ASN A 488 4.26 17.36 -2.88
N GLY A 489 2.95 17.10 -2.93
CA GLY A 489 2.39 15.76 -2.71
C GLY A 489 2.84 14.76 -3.78
N LEU A 490 2.72 15.12 -5.07
CA LEU A 490 3.17 14.29 -6.19
C LEU A 490 4.68 14.00 -6.14
N ARG A 491 5.50 14.99 -5.74
CA ARG A 491 6.94 14.82 -5.51
C ARG A 491 7.24 13.78 -4.41
N GLN A 492 6.52 13.83 -3.29
CA GLN A 492 6.69 12.86 -2.20
C GLN A 492 6.32 11.42 -2.60
N LEU A 493 5.26 11.24 -3.40
CA LEU A 493 4.91 9.93 -3.98
C LEU A 493 6.05 9.40 -4.85
N ALA A 494 6.59 10.25 -5.72
CA ALA A 494 7.66 9.91 -6.66
C ALA A 494 9.00 9.61 -5.95
N GLU A 495 9.35 10.37 -4.91
CA GLU A 495 10.53 10.12 -4.07
C GLU A 495 10.43 8.76 -3.35
N ARG A 496 9.30 8.49 -2.68
CA ARG A 496 9.05 7.21 -1.99
C ARG A 496 9.06 6.02 -2.96
N ALA A 497 8.55 6.18 -4.18
CA ALA A 497 8.63 5.18 -5.23
C ALA A 497 10.09 4.93 -5.67
N ARG A 498 10.86 5.98 -5.99
CA ARG A 498 12.27 5.85 -6.39
C ARG A 498 13.16 5.26 -5.30
N ALA A 499 12.86 5.54 -4.03
CA ALA A 499 13.54 4.93 -2.88
C ALA A 499 13.38 3.39 -2.83
N ARG A 500 12.34 2.83 -3.46
CA ARG A 500 12.15 1.37 -3.67
C ARG A 500 12.62 0.88 -5.04
N GLY A 501 13.30 1.73 -5.82
CA GLY A 501 13.72 1.42 -7.19
C GLY A 501 12.59 1.41 -8.22
N VAL A 502 11.40 1.91 -7.87
CA VAL A 502 10.27 2.07 -8.80
C VAL A 502 10.42 3.40 -9.55
N ARG A 503 10.40 3.34 -10.88
CA ARG A 503 10.44 4.52 -11.76
C ARG A 503 9.16 5.34 -11.60
N ALA A 504 9.25 6.66 -11.47
CA ALA A 504 8.11 7.52 -11.18
C ALA A 504 7.79 8.49 -12.33
N VAL A 505 6.79 8.14 -13.13
CA VAL A 505 6.24 8.96 -14.21
C VAL A 505 5.05 9.75 -13.66
N VAL A 506 4.91 11.02 -14.04
CA VAL A 506 3.75 11.86 -13.67
C VAL A 506 3.02 12.34 -14.90
N THR A 507 1.73 12.62 -14.79
CA THR A 507 0.94 13.23 -15.87
C THR A 507 0.51 14.65 -15.50
N THR A 508 0.31 15.50 -16.51
CA THR A 508 -0.43 16.76 -16.32
C THR A 508 -1.92 16.48 -16.07
N LEU A 509 -2.59 17.33 -15.31
CA LEU A 509 -4.03 17.31 -15.05
C LEU A 509 -4.85 17.70 -16.30
N ALA A 510 -5.87 16.91 -16.61
CA ALA A 510 -6.78 17.14 -17.73
C ALA A 510 -7.56 18.46 -17.61
N PRO A 511 -7.90 19.14 -18.72
CA PRO A 511 -8.77 20.32 -18.72
C PRO A 511 -10.16 20.01 -18.15
N CYS A 512 -10.79 20.99 -17.48
CA CYS A 512 -12.07 20.79 -16.79
C CYS A 512 -13.12 21.91 -16.98
N GLU A 513 -12.87 22.89 -17.86
CA GLU A 513 -13.79 24.03 -18.05
C GLU A 513 -15.18 23.55 -18.51
N GLY A 514 -16.19 23.87 -17.72
CA GLY A 514 -17.57 23.42 -17.89
C GLY A 514 -18.06 22.59 -16.70
N GLU A 515 -17.16 21.93 -15.97
CA GLU A 515 -17.52 21.21 -14.76
C GLU A 515 -17.82 22.19 -13.61
N SER A 516 -18.87 21.90 -12.83
CA SER A 516 -19.43 22.76 -11.78
C SER A 516 -18.46 23.37 -10.76
N ARG A 517 -17.32 22.73 -10.49
CA ARG A 517 -16.30 23.16 -9.52
C ARG A 517 -15.01 23.62 -10.19
N CYS A 518 -14.83 23.37 -11.48
CA CYS A 518 -13.74 23.92 -12.28
C CYS A 518 -14.01 25.40 -12.62
N THR A 519 -13.97 26.25 -11.59
CA THR A 519 -13.99 27.70 -11.75
C THR A 519 -12.71 28.20 -12.41
N PRO A 520 -12.66 29.44 -12.96
CA PRO A 520 -11.43 30.01 -13.50
C PRO A 520 -10.26 30.07 -12.50
N ALA A 521 -10.53 30.14 -11.19
CA ALA A 521 -9.50 30.05 -10.16
C ALA A 521 -8.95 28.62 -10.02
N VAL A 522 -9.81 27.61 -10.10
CA VAL A 522 -9.40 26.19 -10.09
C VAL A 522 -8.62 25.82 -11.36
N ASP A 523 -8.99 26.37 -12.52
CA ASP A 523 -8.20 26.19 -13.75
C ASP A 523 -6.84 26.92 -13.68
N ALA A 524 -6.76 28.07 -12.98
CA ALA A 524 -5.48 28.74 -12.71
C ALA A 524 -4.55 27.85 -11.86
N GLU A 525 -5.03 27.26 -10.76
CA GLU A 525 -4.24 26.30 -9.97
C GLU A 525 -3.86 25.06 -10.80
N ARG A 526 -4.79 24.50 -11.57
CA ARG A 526 -4.55 23.36 -12.46
C ARG A 526 -3.48 23.64 -13.52
N THR A 527 -3.54 24.81 -14.16
CA THR A 527 -2.56 25.22 -15.19
C THR A 527 -1.20 25.53 -14.58
N GLU A 528 -1.15 26.05 -13.34
CA GLU A 528 0.07 26.21 -12.57
C GLU A 528 0.72 24.87 -12.21
N ILE A 529 -0.05 23.89 -11.70
CA ILE A 529 0.42 22.50 -11.51
C ILE A 529 1.01 21.96 -12.82
N ASN A 530 0.28 22.09 -13.93
CA ASN A 530 0.73 21.59 -15.22
C ASN A 530 2.01 22.30 -15.72
N ARG A 531 2.19 23.59 -15.40
CA ARG A 531 3.42 24.33 -15.70
C ARG A 531 4.58 23.82 -14.84
N ALA A 532 4.36 23.63 -13.54
CA ALA A 532 5.36 23.14 -12.60
C ALA A 532 5.81 21.71 -12.96
N LEU A 533 4.88 20.78 -13.18
CA LEU A 533 5.19 19.41 -13.61
C LEU A 533 5.94 19.38 -14.95
N ARG A 534 5.53 20.20 -15.93
CA ARG A 534 6.27 20.33 -17.21
C ARG A 534 7.67 20.91 -17.05
N ALA A 535 7.98 21.65 -15.99
CA ALA A 535 9.32 22.16 -15.70
C ALA A 535 10.18 21.19 -14.87
N ASP A 536 9.56 20.36 -14.04
CA ASP A 536 10.25 19.45 -13.12
C ASP A 536 10.94 18.29 -13.87
N ARG A 537 12.25 18.15 -13.70
CA ARG A 537 13.08 17.08 -14.27
C ARG A 537 13.84 16.26 -13.24
N ASP A 538 13.81 16.70 -11.99
CA ASP A 538 14.58 16.12 -10.89
C ASP A 538 13.68 15.24 -10.01
N SER A 539 12.40 15.61 -9.89
CA SER A 539 11.43 14.91 -9.04
C SER A 539 10.70 13.77 -9.75
N PHE A 540 10.78 13.67 -11.08
CA PHE A 540 10.08 12.66 -11.88
C PHE A 540 10.96 12.11 -12.99
N ASP A 541 10.81 10.83 -13.27
CA ASP A 541 11.54 10.09 -14.29
C ASP A 541 11.09 10.40 -15.73
N ALA A 542 9.84 10.85 -15.88
CA ALA A 542 9.25 11.39 -17.11
C ALA A 542 7.93 12.12 -16.80
N VAL A 543 7.47 12.96 -17.73
CA VAL A 543 6.20 13.70 -17.66
C VAL A 543 5.37 13.39 -18.91
N LEU A 544 4.11 12.98 -18.73
CA LEU A 544 3.14 12.74 -19.81
C LEU A 544 2.16 13.92 -19.90
N ASP A 545 2.15 14.62 -21.03
CA ASP A 545 1.36 15.84 -21.23
C ASP A 545 -0.09 15.54 -21.69
N PHE A 546 -0.86 14.90 -20.80
CA PHE A 546 -2.27 14.57 -20.98
C PHE A 546 -3.18 15.80 -21.13
N ASP A 547 -2.81 16.97 -20.60
CA ASP A 547 -3.49 18.24 -20.84
C ASP A 547 -3.46 18.59 -22.34
N ARG A 548 -2.27 18.54 -22.95
CA ARG A 548 -2.10 18.82 -24.38
C ARG A 548 -2.78 17.78 -25.27
N VAL A 549 -2.96 16.55 -24.80
CA VAL A 549 -3.68 15.49 -25.53
C VAL A 549 -5.19 15.76 -25.54
N LEU A 550 -5.76 16.15 -24.40
CA LEU A 550 -7.20 16.24 -24.21
C LEU A 550 -7.81 17.62 -24.51
N ARG A 551 -7.04 18.70 -24.41
CA ARG A 551 -7.58 20.06 -24.51
C ARG A 551 -7.99 20.45 -25.93
N ASP A 552 -9.03 21.27 -25.98
CA ASP A 552 -9.44 21.97 -27.18
C ASP A 552 -8.33 22.96 -27.60
N PRO A 553 -7.81 22.93 -28.84
CA PRO A 553 -6.75 23.83 -29.28
C PRO A 553 -7.19 25.30 -29.32
N ASP A 554 -8.48 25.57 -29.54
CA ASP A 554 -9.04 26.91 -29.61
C ASP A 554 -9.55 27.40 -28.23
N ARG A 555 -9.74 26.49 -27.27
CA ARG A 555 -10.14 26.80 -25.88
C ARG A 555 -9.42 25.89 -24.86
N PRO A 556 -8.13 26.14 -24.56
CA PRO A 556 -7.27 25.19 -23.81
C PRO A 556 -7.68 24.82 -22.37
N ALA A 557 -8.61 25.56 -21.74
CA ALA A 557 -9.17 25.20 -20.43
C ALA A 557 -10.27 24.12 -20.54
N ARG A 558 -10.84 23.93 -21.72
CA ARG A 558 -11.92 22.97 -22.04
C ARG A 558 -11.36 21.69 -22.65
N MET A 559 -11.97 20.56 -22.35
CA MET A 559 -11.71 19.30 -23.06
C MET A 559 -12.20 19.41 -24.52
N LEU A 560 -11.48 18.82 -25.47
CA LEU A 560 -11.91 18.75 -26.86
C LEU A 560 -13.26 18.01 -26.92
N PRO A 561 -14.32 18.54 -27.57
CA PRO A 561 -15.66 17.92 -27.53
C PRO A 561 -15.74 16.49 -28.07
N ALA A 562 -14.77 16.06 -28.90
CA ALA A 562 -14.67 14.67 -29.37
C ALA A 562 -14.10 13.69 -28.33
N TYR A 563 -13.50 14.20 -27.25
CA TYR A 563 -12.92 13.46 -26.14
C TYR A 563 -13.71 13.57 -24.84
N ASP A 564 -14.56 14.59 -24.70
CA ASP A 564 -15.41 14.83 -23.53
C ASP A 564 -16.51 13.76 -23.41
N SER A 565 -16.76 13.24 -22.21
CA SER A 565 -17.90 12.35 -21.93
C SER A 565 -19.24 13.10 -21.87
N GLY A 566 -19.20 14.43 -21.80
CA GLY A 566 -20.34 15.33 -21.66
C GLY A 566 -20.48 15.93 -20.25
N ASP A 567 -19.65 15.53 -19.30
CA ASP A 567 -19.60 16.10 -17.94
C ASP A 567 -18.46 17.13 -17.73
N HIS A 568 -17.67 17.38 -18.78
CA HIS A 568 -16.55 18.33 -18.82
C HIS A 568 -15.41 18.01 -17.84
N LEU A 569 -15.31 16.79 -17.32
CA LEU A 569 -14.25 16.35 -16.39
C LEU A 569 -13.64 15.02 -16.81
N HIS A 570 -14.47 14.03 -17.12
CA HIS A 570 -14.03 12.70 -17.51
C HIS A 570 -13.97 12.60 -19.04
N PRO A 571 -12.85 12.15 -19.62
CA PRO A 571 -12.81 11.82 -21.03
C PRO A 571 -13.69 10.61 -21.31
N GLY A 572 -14.47 10.66 -22.39
CA GLY A 572 -15.13 9.49 -22.95
C GLY A 572 -14.12 8.51 -23.59
N GLU A 573 -14.62 7.40 -24.12
CA GLU A 573 -13.80 6.31 -24.66
C GLU A 573 -12.75 6.77 -25.69
N ALA A 574 -13.08 7.76 -26.54
CA ALA A 574 -12.16 8.33 -27.52
C ALA A 574 -11.01 9.13 -26.86
N GLY A 575 -11.31 9.90 -25.81
CA GLY A 575 -10.31 10.63 -25.04
C GLY A 575 -9.40 9.70 -24.23
N LEU A 576 -9.97 8.66 -23.62
CA LEU A 576 -9.21 7.64 -22.89
C LEU A 576 -8.31 6.81 -23.82
N GLN A 577 -8.76 6.50 -25.05
CA GLN A 577 -7.91 5.90 -26.06
C GLN A 577 -6.78 6.86 -26.48
N ALA A 578 -7.08 8.15 -26.69
CA ALA A 578 -6.06 9.15 -27.02
C ALA A 578 -5.00 9.33 -25.90
N LEU A 579 -5.39 9.28 -24.63
CA LEU A 579 -4.46 9.24 -23.50
C LEU A 579 -3.52 8.04 -23.59
N ALA A 580 -4.08 6.85 -23.79
CA ALA A 580 -3.29 5.63 -23.93
C ALA A 580 -2.33 5.68 -25.11
N ASP A 581 -2.77 6.22 -26.25
CA ASP A 581 -1.96 6.36 -27.47
C ASP A 581 -0.82 7.38 -27.33
N ALA A 582 -1.02 8.43 -26.53
CA ALA A 582 -0.01 9.45 -26.25
C ALA A 582 1.12 8.99 -25.33
N VAL A 583 0.99 7.85 -24.64
CA VAL A 583 2.08 7.29 -23.81
C VAL A 583 3.20 6.79 -24.71
N ASP A 584 4.37 7.43 -24.67
CA ASP A 584 5.61 6.83 -25.17
C ASP A 584 6.00 5.68 -24.24
N LEU A 585 5.81 4.45 -24.71
CA LEU A 585 6.06 3.25 -23.91
C LEU A 585 7.51 3.14 -23.41
N THR A 586 8.48 3.82 -24.03
CA THR A 586 9.87 3.83 -23.55
C THR A 586 10.04 4.49 -22.19
N VAL A 587 9.14 5.40 -21.78
CA VAL A 587 9.20 5.98 -20.42
C VAL A 587 8.84 4.98 -19.33
N LEU A 588 8.23 3.84 -19.69
CA LEU A 588 7.81 2.78 -18.78
C LEU A 588 8.87 1.69 -18.57
N ASP A 589 9.94 1.62 -19.37
CA ASP A 589 10.99 0.62 -19.19
C ASP A 589 11.83 0.93 -17.94
N GLY A 590 11.60 0.16 -16.88
CA GLY A 590 12.33 0.25 -15.61
C GLY A 590 13.74 -0.34 -15.67
N ARG A 591 14.18 -0.91 -16.80
CA ARG A 591 15.58 -1.30 -17.00
C ARG A 591 16.44 -0.05 -17.05
N ARG A 592 17.10 0.26 -15.92
CA ARG A 592 18.14 1.32 -15.85
C ARG A 592 19.01 1.26 -17.10
N GLY A 593 19.19 2.39 -17.77
CA GLY A 593 20.14 2.53 -18.86
C GLY A 593 21.53 2.14 -18.37
N ARG A 594 21.97 0.92 -18.69
CA ARG A 594 23.39 0.64 -18.80
C ARG A 594 23.86 1.47 -19.99
N ALA A 595 24.49 2.60 -19.69
CA ALA A 595 25.44 3.18 -20.62
C ALA A 595 26.38 2.03 -21.06
N ARG A 596 26.53 1.88 -22.37
CA ARG A 596 27.53 0.99 -22.95
C ARG A 596 28.91 1.64 -22.87
#